data_AF-A0A3C0GIZ2-F1
#
_entry.id   AF-A0A3C0GIZ2-F1
#
_cell.length_a   1.000
_cell.length_b   1.000
_cell.length_c   1.000
_cell.angle_alpha   90.00
_cell.angle_beta   90.00
_cell.angle_gamma   90.00
#
_symmetry.space_group_name_H-M   'P 1'
#
loop_
_entity.id
_entity.type
_entity.pdbx_description
1 polymer ?
#
loop_
_entity_poly.entity_id
_entity_poly.type
_entity_poly.pdbx_seq_one_letter_code
_entity_poly.pdbx_strand_id
1 'polypeptide(L)'
;GYLGTPTGNVFDVEDKHFTPLNEITSGKSIPDMYGLVIHANIIAMILNNSFMFEVGNGWIFFLMFFFSLLASIYFIWLTRRLKISYRTARKAVLFVFAILLVWFTLVLFKKGIV
;
A
#
# COMPACT_ATOMS: atom_id res chain seq x y z
N GLY A 1 2.43 29.87 4.68
CA GLY A 1 1.68 28.96 5.55
C GLY A 1 2.13 29.14 6.98
N TYR A 2 1.38 28.59 7.91
CA TYR A 2 1.62 28.71 9.35
C TYR A 2 2.27 27.42 9.85
N LEU A 3 3.39 27.51 10.57
CA LEU A 3 4.12 26.37 11.14
C LEU A 3 3.88 26.24 12.65
N GLY A 4 2.80 26.84 13.14
CA GLY A 4 2.58 27.06 14.57
C GLY A 4 3.25 28.34 15.10
N THR A 5 2.78 28.79 16.26
CA THR A 5 3.39 29.86 17.07
C THR A 5 4.51 29.30 17.96
N PRO A 6 5.48 30.13 18.35
CA PRO A 6 6.83 30.16 17.80
C PRO A 6 7.64 28.84 17.89
N THR A 7 7.28 27.83 18.69
CA THR A 7 8.06 26.59 18.84
C THR A 7 7.26 25.48 19.55
N GLY A 8 6.42 24.73 18.84
CA GLY A 8 6.02 23.39 19.30
C GLY A 8 4.77 23.27 20.19
N ASN A 9 3.72 24.06 19.94
CA ASN A 9 2.42 23.77 20.56
C ASN A 9 1.88 22.42 20.02
N VAL A 10 1.91 21.39 20.87
CA VAL A 10 1.46 20.03 20.55
C VAL A 10 -0.06 19.98 20.32
N PHE A 11 -0.80 20.97 20.82
CA PHE A 11 -2.25 21.06 20.69
C PHE A 11 -2.72 21.85 19.46
N ASP A 12 -1.79 22.36 18.66
CA ASP A 12 -2.10 23.01 17.39
C ASP A 12 -2.36 21.93 16.32
N VAL A 13 -3.62 21.56 16.16
CA VAL A 13 -4.07 20.43 15.32
C VAL A 13 -4.89 20.86 14.10
N GLU A 14 -5.27 22.13 14.02
CA GLU A 14 -6.22 22.62 13.00
C GLU A 14 -5.63 22.59 11.58
N ASP A 15 -4.32 22.82 11.42
CA ASP A 15 -3.62 22.85 10.13
C ASP A 15 -2.63 21.68 9.93
N LYS A 16 -2.71 20.65 10.79
CA LYS A 16 -1.84 19.46 10.71
C LYS A 16 -2.58 18.28 10.07
N HIS A 17 -1.84 17.50 9.31
CA HIS A 17 -2.29 16.29 8.64
C HIS A 17 -1.54 15.05 9.13
N PHE A 18 -2.18 13.90 9.00
CA PHE A 18 -1.60 12.61 9.37
C PHE A 18 -0.71 12.08 8.24
N THR A 19 0.49 11.64 8.59
CA THR A 19 1.37 10.91 7.65
C THR A 19 1.57 9.46 8.07
N PRO A 20 1.91 8.56 7.12
CA PRO A 20 2.27 7.18 7.44
C PRO A 20 3.51 7.04 8.33
N LEU A 21 4.32 8.11 8.45
CA LEU A 21 5.54 8.16 9.24
C LEU A 21 5.34 8.79 10.62
N ASN A 22 4.09 9.00 11.03
CA ASN A 22 3.78 9.44 12.39
C ASN A 22 4.32 8.41 13.41
N GLU A 23 4.91 8.89 14.51
CA GLU A 23 5.42 8.04 15.60
C GLU A 23 4.35 7.08 16.13
N ILE A 24 3.09 7.53 16.12
CA ILE A 24 1.94 6.74 16.50
C ILE A 24 1.08 6.51 15.25
N THR A 25 1.33 5.40 14.57
CA THR A 25 0.66 5.01 13.31
C THR A 25 -0.75 4.44 13.50
N SER A 26 -1.15 4.11 14.73
CA SER A 26 -2.46 3.50 15.03
C SER A 26 -3.13 4.13 16.25
N GLY A 27 -4.44 4.40 16.17
CA GLY A 27 -5.24 4.99 17.24
C GLY A 27 -5.55 6.48 17.05
N LYS A 28 -5.95 7.16 18.14
CA LYS A 28 -6.16 8.63 18.17
C LYS A 28 -4.82 9.36 18.33
N SER A 29 -3.94 9.25 17.34
CA SER A 29 -2.70 10.04 17.34
C SER A 29 -3.01 11.51 17.03
N ILE A 30 -2.09 12.39 17.43
CA ILE A 30 -2.12 13.79 17.05
C ILE A 30 -1.53 13.88 15.62
N PRO A 31 -2.11 14.69 14.72
CA PRO A 31 -1.56 14.87 13.39
C PRO A 31 -0.14 15.47 13.45
N ASP A 32 0.76 14.98 12.62
CA ASP A 32 2.22 15.15 12.74
C ASP A 32 2.82 16.11 11.70
N MET A 33 2.13 16.39 10.58
CA MET A 33 2.68 17.16 9.47
C MET A 33 1.94 18.47 9.22
N TYR A 34 2.66 19.59 9.20
CA TYR A 34 2.09 20.90 8.86
C TYR A 34 1.74 21.00 7.38
N GLY A 35 0.59 21.59 7.05
CA GLY A 35 0.18 21.84 5.67
C GLY A 35 1.24 22.55 4.83
N LEU A 36 1.95 23.53 5.39
CA LEU A 36 3.04 24.23 4.66
C LEU A 36 4.20 23.30 4.26
N VAL A 37 4.55 22.33 5.11
CA VAL A 37 5.63 21.37 4.82
C VAL A 37 5.22 20.44 3.67
N ILE A 38 3.94 20.08 3.58
CA ILE A 38 3.40 19.31 2.46
C ILE A 38 3.59 20.08 1.14
N HIS A 39 3.23 21.37 1.11
CA HIS A 39 3.42 22.21 -0.09
C HIS A 39 4.91 22.32 -0.48
N ALA A 40 5.80 22.48 0.49
CA ALA A 40 7.25 22.51 0.24
C ALA A 40 7.76 21.17 -0.35
N ASN A 41 7.26 20.04 0.16
CA ASN A 41 7.59 18.72 -0.39
C ASN A 41 7.08 18.54 -1.82
N ILE A 42 5.89 19.07 -2.15
CA ILE A 42 5.36 19.04 -3.53
C ILE A 42 6.27 19.85 -4.48
N ILE A 43 6.68 21.05 -4.08
CA ILE A 43 7.60 21.87 -4.87
C ILE A 43 8.94 21.15 -5.03
N ALA A 44 9.47 20.54 -3.97
CA ALA A 44 10.70 19.75 -4.04
C ALA A 44 10.57 18.55 -5.00
N MET A 45 9.43 17.86 -5.03
CA MET A 45 9.18 16.78 -5.99
C MET A 45 9.15 17.28 -7.44
N ILE A 46 8.55 18.45 -7.68
CA ILE A 46 8.53 19.08 -9.02
C ILE A 46 9.96 19.46 -9.46
N LEU A 47 10.74 20.08 -8.57
CA LEU A 47 12.12 20.49 -8.86
C LEU A 47 13.05 19.29 -9.12
N ASN A 48 12.88 18.21 -8.38
CA ASN A 48 13.70 17.00 -8.48
C ASN A 48 13.16 15.99 -9.51
N ASN A 49 12.05 16.30 -10.21
CA ASN A 49 11.34 15.38 -11.10
C ASN A 49 11.01 14.01 -10.46
N SER A 50 10.84 13.97 -9.14
CA SER A 50 10.58 12.75 -8.38
C SER A 50 9.09 12.60 -8.12
N PHE A 51 8.34 12.25 -9.16
CA PHE A 51 6.89 12.07 -9.08
C PHE A 51 6.52 10.66 -8.62
N MET A 52 5.44 10.54 -7.85
CA MET A 52 4.81 9.25 -7.56
C MET A 52 3.80 8.93 -8.65
N PHE A 53 4.03 7.83 -9.36
CA PHE A 53 3.15 7.36 -10.43
C PHE A 53 2.18 6.31 -9.89
N GLU A 54 0.89 6.52 -10.17
CA GLU A 54 -0.15 5.53 -9.89
C GLU A 54 -0.47 4.73 -11.16
N VAL A 55 -0.73 3.44 -10.99
CA VAL A 55 -1.18 2.58 -12.10
C VAL A 55 -2.61 2.99 -12.46
N GLY A 56 -2.87 3.32 -13.73
CA GLY A 56 -4.20 3.72 -14.16
C GLY A 56 -5.27 2.66 -13.88
N ASN A 57 -6.46 3.09 -13.45
CA ASN A 57 -7.57 2.19 -13.07
C ASN A 57 -7.88 1.11 -14.10
N GLY A 58 -7.79 1.40 -15.40
CA GLY A 58 -8.01 0.41 -16.46
C GLY A 58 -7.04 -0.76 -16.41
N TRP A 59 -5.77 -0.51 -16.14
CA TRP A 59 -4.76 -1.57 -15.99
C TRP A 59 -5.01 -2.39 -14.73
N ILE A 60 -5.43 -1.76 -13.64
CA ILE A 60 -5.81 -2.46 -12.40
C ILE A 60 -6.97 -3.41 -12.68
N PHE A 61 -8.05 -2.95 -13.31
CA PHE A 61 -9.20 -3.80 -13.64
C PHE A 61 -8.82 -4.95 -14.57
N PHE A 62 -8.03 -4.69 -15.61
CA PHE A 62 -7.55 -5.72 -16.52
C PHE A 62 -6.75 -6.79 -15.78
N LEU A 63 -5.81 -6.37 -14.93
CA LEU A 63 -4.94 -7.27 -14.20
C LEU A 63 -5.73 -8.09 -13.16
N MET A 64 -6.67 -7.46 -12.45
CA MET A 64 -7.58 -8.14 -11.52
C MET A 64 -8.41 -9.21 -12.23
N PHE A 65 -9.03 -8.86 -13.36
CA PHE A 65 -9.81 -9.80 -14.15
C PHE A 65 -8.94 -10.98 -14.61
N PHE A 66 -7.76 -10.69 -15.16
CA PHE A 66 -6.84 -11.71 -15.66
C PHE A 66 -6.38 -12.69 -14.56
N PHE A 67 -5.92 -12.20 -13.41
CA PHE A 67 -5.50 -13.05 -12.30
C PHE A 67 -6.65 -13.84 -11.69
N SER A 68 -7.84 -13.25 -11.58
CA SER A 68 -9.01 -13.96 -11.06
C SER A 68 -9.44 -15.13 -11.96
N LEU A 69 -9.35 -14.94 -13.28
CA LEU A 69 -9.64 -15.98 -14.27
C LEU A 69 -8.62 -17.11 -14.20
N LEU A 70 -7.33 -16.77 -14.14
CA LEU A 70 -6.25 -17.75 -14.04
C LEU A 70 -6.35 -18.57 -12.74
N ALA A 71 -6.61 -17.91 -11.61
CA ALA A 71 -6.82 -18.57 -10.33
C ALA A 71 -8.01 -19.54 -10.37
N SER A 72 -9.12 -19.13 -11.00
CA SER A 72 -10.33 -19.96 -11.13
C SER A 72 -10.07 -21.22 -11.97
N ILE A 73 -9.38 -21.09 -13.12
CA ILE A 73 -8.99 -22.24 -13.96
C ILE A 73 -8.09 -23.19 -13.17
N TYR A 74 -7.10 -22.64 -12.46
CA TYR A 74 -6.18 -23.44 -11.63
C TYR A 74 -6.93 -24.22 -10.54
N PHE A 75 -7.86 -23.58 -9.83
CA PHE A 75 -8.64 -24.26 -8.80
C PHE A 75 -9.55 -25.35 -9.36
N ILE A 76 -10.20 -25.14 -10.52
CA ILE A 76 -11.01 -26.18 -11.18
C ILE A 76 -10.15 -27.38 -11.58
N TRP A 77 -8.95 -27.13 -12.11
CA TRP A 77 -7.99 -28.19 -12.42
C TRP A 77 -7.55 -28.95 -11.16
N LEU A 78 -7.25 -28.24 -10.08
CA LEU A 78 -6.85 -28.81 -8.80
C LEU A 78 -7.96 -29.68 -8.18
N THR A 79 -9.22 -29.23 -8.24
CA THR A 79 -10.39 -30.00 -7.77
C THR A 79 -10.51 -31.33 -8.51
N ARG A 80 -10.28 -31.35 -9.82
CA ARG A 80 -10.36 -32.58 -10.62
C ARG A 80 -9.26 -33.59 -10.27
N ARG A 81 -8.08 -33.12 -9.87
CA ARG A 81 -6.93 -33.97 -9.51
C ARG A 81 -7.00 -34.52 -8.10
N LEU A 82 -7.43 -33.72 -7.12
CA LEU A 82 -7.41 -34.09 -5.70
C LEU A 82 -8.83 -34.29 -5.15
N LYS A 83 -9.35 -35.52 -5.21
CA LYS A 83 -10.74 -35.81 -4.77
C LYS A 83 -10.94 -35.77 -3.24
N ILE A 84 -9.92 -36.11 -2.44
CA ILE A 84 -10.08 -36.33 -0.98
C ILE A 84 -9.50 -35.16 -0.15
N SER A 85 -8.34 -34.60 -0.51
CA SER A 85 -7.67 -33.54 0.27
C SER A 85 -7.81 -32.12 -0.32
N TYR A 86 -8.77 -31.90 -1.24
CA TYR A 86 -8.94 -30.60 -1.91
C TYR A 86 -9.07 -29.42 -0.94
N ARG A 87 -9.85 -29.60 0.13
CA ARG A 87 -10.14 -28.53 1.10
C ARG A 87 -8.85 -28.02 1.76
N THR A 88 -7.97 -28.93 2.15
CA THR A 88 -6.68 -28.61 2.79
C THR A 88 -5.69 -28.08 1.76
N ALA A 89 -5.57 -28.74 0.61
CA ALA A 89 -4.66 -28.33 -0.46
C ALA A 89 -4.95 -26.90 -0.96
N ARG A 90 -6.22 -26.55 -1.16
CA ARG A 90 -6.63 -25.19 -1.57
C ARG A 90 -6.16 -24.13 -0.58
N LYS A 91 -6.35 -24.38 0.72
CA LYS A 91 -5.95 -23.43 1.78
C LYS A 91 -4.43 -23.33 1.88
N ALA A 92 -3.71 -24.45 1.74
CA ALA A 92 -2.25 -24.45 1.72
C ALA A 92 -1.70 -23.64 0.53
N VAL A 93 -2.24 -23.84 -0.67
CA VAL A 93 -1.83 -23.07 -1.86
C VAL A 93 -2.09 -21.57 -1.68
N LEU A 94 -3.26 -21.19 -1.16
CA LEU A 94 -3.58 -19.79 -0.87
C LEU A 94 -2.63 -19.18 0.16
N PHE A 95 -2.27 -19.94 1.20
CA PHE A 95 -1.33 -19.50 2.24
C PHE A 95 0.07 -19.28 1.67
N VAL A 96 0.58 -20.22 0.87
CA VAL A 96 1.87 -20.09 0.18
C VAL A 96 1.84 -18.87 -0.76
N PHE A 97 0.76 -18.69 -1.52
CA PHE A 97 0.63 -17.55 -2.41
C PHE A 97 0.59 -16.20 -1.67
N ALA A 98 -0.08 -16.14 -0.52
CA ALA A 98 -0.08 -14.94 0.33
C ALA A 98 1.34 -14.61 0.83
N ILE A 99 2.10 -15.60 1.31
CA ILE A 99 3.49 -15.40 1.72
C ILE A 99 4.35 -14.89 0.55
N LEU A 100 4.19 -15.50 -0.62
CA LEU A 100 4.93 -15.09 -1.82
C LEU A 100 4.59 -13.66 -2.25
N LEU A 101 3.32 -13.26 -2.17
CA LEU A 101 2.91 -11.88 -2.47
C LEU A 101 3.52 -10.88 -1.49
N VAL A 102 3.49 -11.16 -0.18
CA VAL A 102 4.12 -10.29 0.82
C VAL A 102 5.62 -10.20 0.60
N TRP A 103 6.29 -11.31 0.31
CA TRP A 103 7.71 -11.30 -0.01
C TRP A 103 7.99 -10.46 -1.27
N PHE A 104 7.16 -10.61 -2.31
CA PHE A 104 7.30 -9.87 -3.55
C PHE A 104 7.11 -8.36 -3.36
N THR A 105 6.11 -7.93 -2.58
CA THR A 105 5.90 -6.50 -2.28
C THR A 105 7.08 -5.91 -1.53
N LEU A 106 7.65 -6.63 -0.56
CA LEU A 106 8.84 -6.19 0.16
C LEU A 106 10.07 -6.06 -0.76
N VAL A 107 10.22 -6.96 -1.73
CA VAL A 107 11.30 -6.88 -2.72
C VAL A 107 11.12 -5.66 -3.64
N LEU A 108 9.88 -5.36 -4.06
CA LEU A 108 9.59 -4.17 -4.84
C LEU A 108 9.85 -2.88 -4.05
N PHE A 109 9.46 -2.87 -2.77
CA PHE A 109 9.72 -1.77 -1.85
C PHE A 109 11.24 -1.51 -1.68
N LYS A 110 12.01 -2.59 -1.48
CA LYS A 110 13.48 -2.48 -1.41
C LYS A 110 14.10 -1.89 -2.68
N LYS A 111 13.49 -2.10 -3.85
CA LYS A 111 13.96 -1.57 -5.13
C LYS A 111 13.47 -0.14 -5.41
N GLY A 112 12.67 0.46 -4.52
CA GLY A 112 12.13 1.81 -4.69
C GLY A 112 11.11 1.93 -5.82
N ILE A 113 10.50 0.80 -6.24
CA ILE A 113 9.42 0.78 -7.24
C ILE A 113 8.06 1.02 -6.56
N VAL A 114 7.97 0.68 -5.27
CA VAL A 114 6.81 0.84 -4.38
C VAL A 114 7.29 1.48 -3.09
#